data_AF-A0A7K0ZT51-F1
#
_entry.id   AF-A0A7K0ZT51-F1
#
_cell.length_a   1.000
_cell.length_b   1.000
_cell.length_c   1.000
_cell.angle_alpha   90.00
_cell.angle_beta   90.00
_cell.angle_gamma   90.00
#
_symmetry.space_group_name_H-M   'P 1'
#
loop_
_entity.id
_entity.type
_entity.pdbx_description
1 polymer ?
#
loop_
_entity_poly.entity_id
_entity_poly.type
_entity_poly.pdbx_seq_one_letter_code
_entity_poly.pdbx_strand_id
1 'polypeptide(L)'
;MSSSLLNIVSSLLFIGMLIVLMRLTRRGSGYWESKDGKRCICRMQLMDDEGNWKRVRIVADFGANAVIVTARGRNSTAYLGAWRVIGYAHQTRRADVDDTEKVFALAHSSNEDNLAMLRLPTGSKCAAVLADRITR
;
A
#
# COMPACT_ATOMS: atom_id res chain seq x y z
N MET A 1 -36.72 38.31 0.24
CA MET A 1 -35.24 38.12 0.24
C MET A 1 -34.72 38.50 -1.13
N SER A 2 -33.68 39.34 -1.24
CA SER A 2 -33.17 39.80 -2.54
C SER A 2 -32.51 38.65 -3.29
N SER A 3 -32.65 38.62 -4.62
CA SER A 3 -32.06 37.60 -5.50
C SER A 3 -30.55 37.42 -5.28
N SER A 4 -29.85 38.49 -4.91
CA SER A 4 -28.43 38.47 -4.55
C SER A 4 -28.14 37.61 -3.32
N LEU A 5 -28.99 37.66 -2.29
CA LEU A 5 -28.84 36.86 -1.08
C LEU A 5 -29.06 35.37 -1.37
N LEU A 6 -30.02 35.05 -2.25
CA LEU A 6 -30.29 33.68 -2.68
C LEU A 6 -29.13 33.10 -3.50
N ASN A 7 -28.50 33.90 -4.36
CA ASN A 7 -27.33 33.52 -5.15
C ASN A 7 -26.08 33.29 -4.28
N ILE A 8 -25.90 34.09 -3.23
CA ILE A 8 -24.79 33.90 -2.29
C ILE A 8 -24.97 32.59 -1.53
N VAL A 9 -26.18 32.33 -1.02
CA VAL A 9 -26.49 31.09 -0.28
C VAL A 9 -26.35 29.87 -1.18
N SER A 10 -26.85 29.91 -2.42
CA SER A 10 -26.73 28.79 -3.36
C SER A 10 -25.28 28.50 -3.73
N SER A 11 -24.46 29.54 -3.92
CA SER A 11 -23.03 29.39 -4.20
C SER A 11 -22.27 28.77 -3.03
N LEU A 12 -22.55 29.20 -1.80
CA LEU A 12 -21.94 28.63 -0.60
C LEU A 12 -22.32 27.16 -0.39
N LEU A 13 -23.59 26.80 -0.62
CA LEU A 13 -24.05 25.41 -0.57
C LEU A 13 -23.36 24.55 -1.63
N PHE A 14 -23.22 25.06 -2.86
CA PHE A 14 -22.55 24.36 -3.94
C PHE A 14 -21.06 24.11 -3.63
N ILE A 15 -20.35 25.11 -3.12
CA ILE A 15 -18.94 24.97 -2.70
C ILE A 15 -18.82 23.95 -1.55
N GLY A 16 -19.70 24.03 -0.56
CA GLY A 16 -19.74 23.06 0.54
C GLY A 16 -19.96 21.63 0.06
N MET A 17 -20.89 21.43 -0.88
CA MET A 17 -21.15 20.14 -1.51
C MET A 17 -19.92 19.61 -2.26
N LEU A 18 -19.22 20.46 -3.03
CA LEU A 18 -17.98 20.07 -3.72
C LEU A 18 -16.89 19.64 -2.73
N ILE A 19 -16.72 20.33 -1.60
CA ILE A 19 -15.76 19.95 -0.56
C ILE A 19 -16.10 18.58 0.04
N VAL A 20 -17.37 18.31 0.31
CA VAL A 20 -17.84 17.02 0.82
C VAL A 20 -17.58 15.90 -0.20
N LEU A 21 -17.92 16.12 -1.47
CA LEU A 21 -17.67 15.16 -2.55
C LEU A 21 -16.17 14.91 -2.75
N MET A 22 -15.32 15.94 -2.66
CA MET A 22 -13.87 15.77 -2.70
C MET A 22 -13.36 14.93 -1.51
N ARG A 23 -13.92 15.13 -0.31
CA ARG A 23 -13.56 14.29 0.85
C ARG A 23 -14.00 12.84 0.66
N LEU A 24 -15.19 12.60 0.10
CA LEU A 24 -15.70 11.25 -0.14
C LEU A 24 -14.88 10.53 -1.23
N THR A 25 -14.49 11.20 -2.30
CA THR A 25 -13.65 10.60 -3.36
C THR A 25 -12.22 10.31 -2.87
N ARG A 26 -11.66 11.17 -2.01
CA ARG A 26 -10.35 10.91 -1.37
C ARG A 26 -10.38 9.79 -0.33
N ARG A 27 -11.56 9.36 0.15
CA ARG A 27 -11.72 8.19 1.03
C ARG A 27 -11.62 6.86 0.29
N GLY A 28 -11.68 6.85 -1.04
CA GLY A 28 -11.32 5.67 -1.83
C GLY A 28 -9.88 5.29 -1.51
N SER A 29 -9.67 4.15 -0.85
CA SER A 29 -8.37 3.72 -0.34
C SER A 29 -7.32 3.89 -1.43
N GLY A 30 -6.18 4.53 -1.12
CA GLY A 30 -5.00 4.61 -2.01
C GLY A 30 -4.34 3.25 -2.28
N TYR A 31 -5.08 2.17 -2.00
CA TYR A 31 -4.80 0.77 -2.11
C TYR A 31 -5.67 0.21 -3.23
N TRP A 32 -5.04 -0.48 -4.17
CA TRP A 32 -5.69 -1.18 -5.26
C TRP A 32 -5.17 -2.60 -5.27
N GLU A 33 -6.05 -3.57 -5.49
CA GLU A 33 -5.68 -4.97 -5.68
C GLU A 33 -6.45 -5.60 -6.83
N SER A 34 -5.85 -6.61 -7.46
CA SER A 34 -6.50 -7.42 -8.46
C SER A 34 -7.52 -8.38 -7.82
N LYS A 35 -8.51 -8.81 -8.61
CA LYS A 35 -9.60 -9.70 -8.14
C LYS A 35 -9.10 -11.01 -7.55
N ASP A 36 -7.98 -11.51 -8.08
CA ASP A 36 -7.28 -12.73 -7.68
C ASP A 36 -6.27 -12.52 -6.53
N GLY A 37 -6.09 -11.29 -6.04
CA GLY A 37 -5.15 -10.96 -4.97
C GLY A 37 -3.67 -11.06 -5.36
N LYS A 38 -3.35 -11.41 -6.61
CA LYS A 38 -1.97 -11.62 -7.05
C LYS A 38 -1.22 -10.33 -7.33
N ARG A 39 -1.92 -9.22 -7.53
CA ARG A 39 -1.33 -7.92 -7.82
C ARG A 39 -1.93 -6.89 -6.89
N CYS A 40 -1.10 -6.02 -6.35
CA CYS A 40 -1.61 -4.87 -5.61
C CYS A 40 -0.65 -3.70 -5.66
N ILE A 41 -1.13 -2.55 -5.22
CA ILE A 41 -0.32 -1.37 -4.96
C ILE A 41 -0.27 -1.20 -3.45
N CYS A 42 0.94 -1.26 -2.91
CA CYS A 42 1.19 -1.29 -1.48
C CYS A 42 2.36 -0.38 -1.12
N ARG A 43 2.74 -0.37 0.14
CA ARG A 43 3.88 0.40 0.64
C ARG A 43 4.98 -0.55 1.07
N MET A 44 6.20 -0.23 0.68
CA MET A 44 7.39 -1.01 0.96
C MET A 44 8.48 -0.08 1.50
N GLN A 45 9.30 -0.62 2.36
CA GLN A 45 10.39 0.07 3.02
C GLN A 45 11.61 -0.83 3.03
N LEU A 46 12.78 -0.31 2.69
CA LEU A 46 14.04 -1.03 2.81
C LEU A 46 14.51 -0.95 4.25
N MET A 47 15.15 -2.00 4.77
CA MET A 47 15.65 -1.98 6.14
C MET A 47 16.80 -0.98 6.35
N ASP A 48 17.49 -0.60 5.28
CA ASP A 48 18.55 0.42 5.28
C ASP A 48 18.00 1.87 5.23
N ASP A 49 16.70 2.05 4.97
CA ASP A 49 16.04 3.35 4.82
C ASP A 49 14.85 3.44 5.81
N GLU A 50 15.17 3.49 7.11
CA GLU A 50 14.16 3.50 8.17
C GLU A 50 13.23 4.73 8.12
N GLY A 51 11.92 4.52 8.26
CA GLY A 51 10.87 5.54 8.18
C GLY A 51 10.37 5.87 6.77
N ASN A 52 11.05 5.41 5.71
CA ASN A 52 10.75 5.83 4.34
C ASN A 52 9.89 4.82 3.56
N TRP A 53 8.58 4.88 3.78
CA TRP A 53 7.62 4.05 3.04
C TRP A 53 7.37 4.56 1.63
N LYS A 54 7.82 3.80 0.62
CA LYS A 54 7.52 4.08 -0.78
C LYS A 54 6.36 3.26 -1.28
N ARG A 55 5.54 3.84 -2.16
CA ARG A 55 4.48 3.11 -2.84
C ARG A 55 5.08 2.27 -3.95
N VAL A 56 4.77 0.98 -3.98
CA VAL A 56 5.23 0.04 -5.01
C VAL A 56 4.05 -0.74 -5.58
N ARG A 57 4.20 -1.31 -6.78
CA ARG A 57 3.26 -2.27 -7.32
C ARG A 57 3.91 -3.64 -7.25
N ILE A 58 3.20 -4.62 -6.69
CA ILE A 58 3.71 -5.98 -6.60
C ILE A 58 2.89 -6.95 -7.43
N VAL A 59 3.55 -8.03 -7.82
CA VAL A 59 2.96 -9.20 -8.46
C VAL A 59 3.48 -10.44 -7.71
N ALA A 60 2.60 -11.15 -7.02
CA ALA A 60 2.91 -12.42 -6.41
C ALA A 60 2.98 -13.51 -7.49
N ASP A 61 4.18 -14.04 -7.74
CA ASP A 61 4.43 -15.14 -8.66
C ASP A 61 4.43 -16.47 -7.89
N PHE A 62 3.50 -17.35 -8.24
CA PHE A 62 3.28 -18.63 -7.55
C PHE A 62 4.27 -19.71 -7.95
N GLY A 63 4.81 -19.66 -9.17
CA GLY A 63 5.76 -20.66 -9.64
C GLY A 63 7.13 -20.49 -9.00
N ALA A 64 7.57 -19.24 -8.84
CA ALA A 64 8.91 -18.91 -8.33
C ALA A 64 8.98 -18.67 -6.81
N ASN A 65 7.86 -18.86 -6.09
CA ASN A 65 7.69 -18.42 -4.69
C ASN A 65 8.21 -16.98 -4.40
N ALA A 66 8.03 -16.08 -5.37
CA ALA A 66 8.57 -14.74 -5.33
C ALA A 66 7.46 -13.68 -5.43
N VAL A 67 7.75 -12.50 -4.88
CA VAL A 67 7.01 -11.26 -5.04
C VAL A 67 7.82 -10.38 -5.96
N ILE A 68 7.34 -10.19 -7.19
CA ILE A 68 7.98 -9.31 -8.15
C ILE A 68 7.51 -7.89 -7.88
N VAL A 69 8.44 -7.03 -7.50
CA VAL A 69 8.17 -5.63 -7.23
C VAL A 69 8.45 -4.83 -8.49
N THR A 70 7.38 -4.28 -9.06
CA THR A 70 7.41 -3.27 -10.11
C THR A 70 7.22 -1.92 -9.43
N ALA A 71 8.31 -1.25 -9.13
CA ALA A 71 8.30 -0.05 -8.31
C ALA A 71 7.51 1.10 -8.97
N ARG A 72 6.94 2.00 -8.18
CA ARG A 72 6.06 3.08 -8.66
C ARG A 72 6.62 4.44 -8.27
N GLY A 73 7.21 5.15 -9.24
CA GLY A 73 7.63 6.56 -9.10
C GLY A 73 9.15 6.77 -9.09
N ARG A 74 9.57 8.03 -8.90
CA ARG A 74 10.98 8.44 -8.85
C ARG A 74 11.64 7.87 -7.58
N ASN A 75 12.90 7.43 -7.67
CA ASN A 75 13.68 6.81 -6.58
C ASN A 75 13.11 5.48 -6.05
N SER A 76 12.42 4.74 -6.91
CA SER A 76 11.84 3.44 -6.55
C SER A 76 12.64 2.25 -7.13
N THR A 77 13.75 2.53 -7.82
CA THR A 77 14.63 1.52 -8.45
C THR A 77 15.23 0.55 -7.45
N ALA A 78 15.54 1.00 -6.23
CA ALA A 78 16.07 0.15 -5.16
C ALA A 78 15.09 -0.95 -4.71
N TYR A 79 13.79 -0.83 -5.04
CA TYR A 79 12.78 -1.81 -4.71
C TYR A 79 12.51 -2.80 -5.86
N LEU A 80 13.05 -2.56 -7.06
CA LEU A 80 12.80 -3.40 -8.22
C LEU A 80 13.43 -4.78 -8.03
N GLY A 81 12.70 -5.82 -8.44
CA GLY A 81 13.24 -7.18 -8.48
C GLY A 81 12.30 -8.22 -7.90
N ALA A 82 12.82 -9.43 -7.75
CA ALA A 82 12.13 -10.54 -7.09
C ALA A 82 12.49 -10.55 -5.61
N TRP A 83 11.47 -10.67 -4.77
CA TRP A 83 11.58 -10.67 -3.32
C TRP A 83 10.92 -11.93 -2.77
N ARG A 84 11.57 -12.62 -1.84
CA ARG A 84 11.00 -13.77 -1.15
C ARG A 84 10.36 -13.32 0.17
N VAL A 85 9.16 -13.79 0.46
CA VAL A 85 8.52 -13.60 1.77
C VAL A 85 9.22 -14.53 2.76
N ILE A 86 9.83 -13.95 3.80
CA ILE A 86 10.55 -14.70 4.84
C ILE A 86 9.75 -14.80 6.15
N GLY A 87 8.68 -14.03 6.29
CA GLY A 87 7.81 -14.09 7.47
C GLY A 87 7.04 -12.80 7.70
N TYR A 88 6.52 -12.66 8.92
CA TYR A 88 5.95 -11.41 9.40
C TYR A 88 7.03 -10.53 10.02
N ALA A 89 6.99 -9.22 9.81
CA ALA A 89 7.91 -8.31 10.48
C ALA A 89 7.62 -8.28 11.99
N HIS A 90 8.68 -8.26 12.80
CA HIS A 90 8.60 -8.25 14.27
C HIS A 90 7.93 -6.97 14.81
N GLN A 91 7.19 -7.07 15.92
CA GLN A 91 6.38 -5.98 16.49
C GLN A 91 7.18 -4.71 16.80
N THR A 92 8.46 -4.85 17.17
CA THR A 92 9.34 -3.70 17.47
C THR A 92 9.64 -2.80 16.28
N ARG A 93 9.51 -3.30 15.04
CA ARG A 93 9.66 -2.50 13.81
C ARG A 93 8.32 -2.01 13.24
N ARG A 94 7.22 -2.16 14.00
CA ARG A 94 5.86 -1.72 13.64
C ARG A 94 5.41 -0.46 14.36
N ALA A 95 6.33 0.30 14.97
CA ALA A 95 5.99 1.42 15.84
C ALA A 95 5.09 2.50 15.17
N ASP A 96 5.10 2.58 13.84
CA ASP A 96 4.31 3.49 13.01
C ASP A 96 3.16 2.80 12.23
N VAL A 97 2.89 1.53 12.52
CA VAL A 97 1.92 0.70 11.77
C VAL A 97 0.66 0.47 12.59
N ASP A 98 -0.48 0.82 11.99
CA ASP A 98 -1.81 0.61 12.56
C ASP A 98 -2.19 -0.89 12.57
N ASP A 99 -3.01 -1.32 13.53
CA ASP A 99 -3.50 -2.71 13.67
C ASP A 99 -4.32 -3.17 12.44
N THR A 100 -4.76 -2.21 11.62
CA THR A 100 -5.44 -2.45 10.36
C THR A 100 -4.50 -2.87 9.21
N GLU A 101 -3.18 -2.89 9.43
CA GLU A 101 -2.16 -3.28 8.45
C GLU A 101 -1.36 -4.52 8.90
N LYS A 102 -1.11 -5.44 7.96
CA LYS A 102 -0.15 -6.54 8.11
C LYS A 102 1.18 -6.17 7.48
N VAL A 103 2.27 -6.45 8.19
CA VAL A 103 3.64 -6.22 7.71
C VAL A 103 4.36 -7.54 7.47
N PHE A 104 4.80 -7.74 6.24
CA PHE A 104 5.56 -8.89 5.78
C PHE A 104 7.04 -8.50 5.68
N ALA A 105 7.91 -9.40 6.13
CA ALA A 105 9.34 -9.29 5.91
C ALA A 105 9.71 -9.98 4.60
N LEU A 106 10.55 -9.32 3.81
CA LEU A 106 11.00 -9.74 2.49
C LEU A 106 12.53 -9.76 2.46
N ALA A 107 13.09 -10.72 1.74
CA ALA A 107 14.51 -10.76 1.36
C ALA A 107 14.63 -10.71 -0.16
N HIS A 108 15.59 -9.94 -0.69
CA HIS A 108 15.78 -9.85 -2.13
C HIS A 108 16.33 -11.17 -2.68
N SER A 109 15.77 -11.67 -3.78
CA SER A 109 16.14 -13.00 -4.31
C SER A 109 17.58 -13.09 -4.83
N SER A 110 18.22 -11.97 -5.17
CA SER A 110 19.63 -11.96 -5.61
C SER A 110 20.63 -11.65 -4.49
N ASN A 111 20.16 -11.16 -3.34
CA ASN A 111 21.00 -10.81 -2.20
C ASN A 111 20.15 -10.90 -0.93
N GLU A 112 20.30 -11.97 -0.16
CA GLU A 112 19.46 -12.23 1.00
C GLU A 112 19.69 -11.24 2.15
N ASP A 113 20.83 -10.54 2.16
CA ASP A 113 21.11 -9.47 3.14
C ASP A 113 20.30 -8.20 2.85
N ASN A 114 19.78 -8.05 1.62
CA ASN A 114 18.92 -6.93 1.28
C ASN A 114 17.48 -7.24 1.72
N LEU A 115 17.15 -6.71 2.91
CA LEU A 115 15.87 -6.93 3.56
C LEU A 115 14.94 -5.74 3.37
N ALA A 116 13.64 -6.04 3.31
CA ALA A 116 12.59 -5.04 3.20
C ALA A 116 11.35 -5.45 3.98
N MET A 117 10.51 -4.45 4.27
CA MET A 117 9.19 -4.62 4.85
C MET A 117 8.12 -4.19 3.86
N LEU A 118 7.04 -4.95 3.80
CA LEU A 118 5.90 -4.69 2.93
C LEU A 118 4.63 -4.63 3.77
N ARG A 119 3.87 -3.54 3.66
CA ARG A 119 2.61 -3.37 4.38
C ARG A 119 1.39 -3.45 3.48
N LEU A 120 0.39 -4.18 3.95
CA LEU A 120 -0.87 -4.40 3.28
C LEU A 120 -2.03 -4.29 4.29
N PRO A 121 -3.21 -3.82 3.88
CA PRO A 121 -4.38 -3.87 4.76
C PRO A 121 -4.70 -5.30 5.20
N THR A 122 -5.07 -5.49 6.47
CA THR A 122 -5.36 -6.82 7.07
C THR A 122 -6.44 -7.60 6.31
N GLY A 123 -7.44 -6.92 5.76
CA GLY A 123 -8.53 -7.51 4.97
C GLY A 123 -8.23 -7.72 3.48
N SER A 124 -7.01 -7.41 3.03
CA SER A 124 -6.62 -7.56 1.62
C SER A 124 -6.54 -9.03 1.19
N LYS A 125 -7.02 -9.32 -0.03
CA LYS A 125 -6.79 -10.62 -0.68
C LYS A 125 -5.32 -10.88 -0.94
N CYS A 126 -4.56 -9.84 -1.29
CA CYS A 126 -3.11 -9.94 -1.47
C CYS A 126 -2.40 -10.30 -0.17
N ALA A 127 -2.81 -9.72 0.96
CA ALA A 127 -2.26 -10.09 2.27
C ALA A 127 -2.53 -11.56 2.60
N ALA A 128 -3.71 -12.09 2.25
CA ALA A 128 -4.02 -13.52 2.41
C ALA A 128 -3.13 -14.40 1.52
N VAL A 129 -2.91 -14.02 0.26
CA VAL A 129 -2.01 -14.72 -0.67
C VAL A 129 -0.57 -14.77 -0.16
N LEU A 130 -0.06 -13.66 0.41
CA LEU A 130 1.29 -13.64 0.97
C LEU A 130 1.38 -14.43 2.29
N ALA A 131 0.33 -14.41 3.11
CA ALA A 131 0.28 -15.18 4.35
C ALA A 131 0.36 -16.69 4.11
N ASP A 132 -0.35 -17.22 3.10
CA ASP A 132 -0.30 -18.65 2.73
C ASP A 132 1.12 -19.13 2.39
N ARG A 133 2.00 -18.22 1.97
CA ARG A 133 3.40 -18.52 1.63
C ARG A 133 4.34 -18.57 2.82
N ILE A 134 3.96 -17.97 3.95
CA ILE A 134 4.75 -18.08 5.18
C ILE A 134 4.56 -19.48 5.79
N THR A 135 3.40 -20.09 5.56
CA THR A 135 2.99 -21.36 6.15
C THR A 135 3.40 -22.61 5.34
N ARG A 136 4.03 -22.43 4.17
CA ARG A 136 4.52 -23.53 3.31
C ARG A 136 6.03 -23.48 3.21
#